data_AF-A0A6A4VSA4-F1
#
_entry.id   AF-A0A6A4VSA4-F1
#
_cell.length_a   1.000
_cell.length_b   1.000
_cell.length_c   1.000
_cell.angle_alpha   90.00
_cell.angle_beta   90.00
_cell.angle_gamma   90.00
#
_symmetry.space_group_name_H-M   'P 1'
#
loop_
_entity.id
_entity.type
_entity.pdbx_description
1 polymer ?
#
loop_
_entity_poly.entity_id
_entity_poly.type
_entity_poly.pdbx_seq_one_letter_code
_entity_poly.pdbx_strand_id
1 'polypeptide(L)'
;MDEVESFYGVYLLYCQNPRYKGRTYIGYTTDPNRRIKQHNGGRAAGGAGRTSNRGPWEMTLVVHGFPNSIAALRFEWAWQNPGRSRRLRHVPAKRAREVRFEHCLRVLSAMLRAAPWRRLPLTVRWLLPQYRRPLPEEAPPPTHMPLVEGAVRPRRVQPRGPAKDGGELTVPCSLCGGEVTAQQRVQCLLPSCPLVAHLACLAAELVRGTDSLLPVEGPCPACQTSLLWGDLIRRRNGCYEYLDGEGAGPAGGDHWADCLSQA
;
A
#
# COMPACT_ATOMS: atom_id res chain seq x y z
N MET A 1 4.64 7.29 -14.95
CA MET A 1 4.16 7.72 -13.62
C MET A 1 2.98 6.84 -13.32
N ASP A 2 3.07 6.03 -12.28
CA ASP A 2 2.14 4.94 -12.07
C ASP A 2 0.89 5.46 -11.35
N GLU A 3 -0.29 5.14 -11.87
CA GLU A 3 -1.55 5.51 -11.24
C GLU A 3 -1.86 4.56 -10.09
N VAL A 4 -2.22 5.11 -8.92
CA VAL A 4 -2.60 4.32 -7.75
C VAL A 4 -3.90 4.86 -7.17
N GLU A 5 -4.92 4.02 -7.21
CA GLU A 5 -6.24 4.29 -6.66
C GLU A 5 -6.28 4.24 -5.13
N SER A 6 -7.19 5.00 -4.52
CA SER A 6 -7.44 5.02 -3.08
C SER A 6 -6.14 5.14 -2.25
N PHE A 7 -5.33 6.15 -2.60
CA PHE A 7 -3.98 6.29 -2.09
C PHE A 7 -3.94 6.72 -0.61
N TYR A 8 -3.33 5.88 0.21
CA TYR A 8 -2.89 6.19 1.57
C TYR A 8 -1.40 5.85 1.67
N GLY A 9 -0.57 6.85 1.96
CA GLY A 9 0.88 6.68 1.96
C GLY A 9 1.58 7.34 3.14
N VAL A 10 2.66 6.71 3.59
CA VAL A 10 3.60 7.24 4.58
C VAL A 10 4.95 7.44 3.89
N TYR A 11 5.47 8.66 3.93
CA TYR A 11 6.65 9.07 3.16
C TYR A 11 7.82 9.48 4.04
N LEU A 12 9.02 9.44 3.46
CA LEU A 12 10.26 9.96 4.05
C LEU A 12 10.78 11.13 3.20
N LEU A 13 10.88 12.30 3.82
CA LEU A 13 11.57 13.45 3.24
C LEU A 13 13.05 13.46 3.61
N TYR A 14 13.84 14.01 2.73
CA TYR A 14 15.24 14.37 2.94
C TYR A 14 15.44 15.85 2.61
N CYS A 15 16.16 16.57 3.47
CA CYS A 15 16.47 17.98 3.27
C CYS A 15 17.77 18.16 2.48
N GLN A 16 17.68 18.90 1.36
CA GLN A 16 18.82 19.24 0.51
C GLN A 16 19.45 20.60 0.83
N ASN A 17 18.82 21.41 1.68
CA ASN A 17 19.37 22.70 2.10
C ASN A 17 20.74 22.49 2.78
N PRO A 18 21.83 23.13 2.32
CA PRO A 18 23.17 22.95 2.90
C PRO A 18 23.23 23.17 4.41
N ARG A 19 22.45 24.13 4.96
CA ARG A 19 22.37 24.42 6.39
C ARG A 19 21.68 23.31 7.20
N TYR A 20 20.80 22.56 6.57
CA TYR A 20 19.95 21.54 7.21
C TYR A 20 20.10 20.16 6.55
N LYS A 21 21.19 19.95 5.79
CA LYS A 21 21.39 18.79 4.93
C LYS A 21 21.33 17.51 5.76
N GLY A 22 20.64 16.50 5.23
CA GLY A 22 20.51 15.21 5.92
C GLY A 22 19.41 15.16 6.99
N ARG A 23 18.72 16.27 7.26
CA ARG A 23 17.49 16.21 8.08
C ARG A 23 16.43 15.42 7.36
N THR A 24 15.69 14.62 8.13
CA THR A 24 14.57 13.83 7.61
C THR A 24 13.26 14.25 8.24
N TYR A 25 12.16 13.94 7.55
CA TYR A 25 10.81 14.09 8.07
C TYR A 25 9.96 12.92 7.59
N ILE A 26 9.20 12.29 8.49
CA ILE A 26 8.26 11.22 8.14
C ILE A 26 6.87 11.80 8.26
N GLY A 27 6.01 11.54 7.27
CA GLY A 27 4.64 12.03 7.28
C GLY A 27 3.66 11.13 6.54
N TYR A 28 2.37 11.37 6.76
CA TYR A 28 1.28 10.74 6.03
C TYR A 28 0.69 11.66 4.95
N THR A 29 0.23 11.09 3.84
CA THR A 29 -0.49 11.79 2.77
C THR A 29 -1.43 10.89 1.98
N THR A 30 -2.46 11.49 1.38
CA THR A 30 -3.26 10.89 0.31
C THR A 30 -2.87 11.40 -1.08
N ASP A 31 -1.95 12.36 -1.14
CA ASP A 31 -1.42 12.92 -2.38
C ASP A 31 0.04 13.39 -2.19
N PRO A 32 1.04 12.57 -2.61
CA PRO A 32 2.45 12.91 -2.42
C PRO A 32 2.89 14.12 -3.23
N ASN A 33 2.36 14.30 -4.44
CA ASN A 33 2.71 15.39 -5.35
C ASN A 33 2.25 16.75 -4.82
N ARG A 34 1.04 16.81 -4.26
CA ARG A 34 0.58 17.99 -3.53
C ARG A 34 1.37 18.20 -2.25
N ARG A 35 1.61 17.13 -1.48
CA ARG A 35 2.23 17.23 -0.15
C ARG A 35 3.66 17.74 -0.18
N ILE A 36 4.47 17.35 -1.17
CA ILE A 36 5.84 17.86 -1.31
C ILE A 36 5.86 19.37 -1.61
N LYS A 37 4.93 19.86 -2.43
CA LYS A 37 4.75 21.29 -2.70
C LYS A 37 4.40 22.06 -1.43
N GLN A 38 3.50 21.53 -0.59
CA GLN A 38 3.16 22.14 0.70
C GLN A 38 4.37 22.24 1.63
N HIS A 39 5.20 21.19 1.71
CA HIS A 39 6.41 21.23 2.54
C HIS A 39 7.40 22.29 2.08
N ASN A 40 7.60 22.43 0.76
CA ASN A 40 8.50 23.42 0.18
C ASN A 40 7.92 24.85 0.18
N GLY A 41 6.60 25.00 0.18
CA GLY A 41 5.90 26.28 0.37
C GLY A 41 5.76 26.72 1.84
N GLY A 42 6.21 25.90 2.80
CA GLY A 42 6.19 26.22 4.22
C GLY A 42 4.79 26.15 4.86
N ARG A 43 4.70 26.64 6.12
CA ARG A 43 3.48 26.52 6.94
C ARG A 43 2.26 27.21 6.32
N ALA A 44 2.46 28.35 5.66
CA ALA A 44 1.38 29.09 5.00
C ALA A 44 0.72 28.28 3.87
N ALA A 45 1.47 27.40 3.20
CA ALA A 45 0.96 26.49 2.18
C ALA A 45 0.44 25.15 2.75
N GLY A 46 0.30 25.02 4.07
CA GLY A 46 -0.12 23.77 4.73
C GLY A 46 1.01 22.77 5.00
N GLY A 47 2.27 23.18 4.85
CA GLY A 47 3.44 22.40 5.23
C GLY A 47 3.56 22.21 6.74
N ALA A 48 4.21 21.12 7.17
CA ALA A 48 4.45 20.87 8.59
C ALA A 48 5.36 21.94 9.21
N GLY A 49 5.08 22.37 10.45
CA GLY A 49 5.90 23.38 11.12
C GLY A 49 7.38 22.98 11.22
N ARG A 50 7.68 21.68 11.39
CA ARG A 50 9.05 21.15 11.43
C ARG A 50 9.80 21.23 10.09
N THR A 51 9.10 21.42 8.97
CA THR A 51 9.72 21.54 7.65
C THR A 51 9.78 22.97 7.12
N SER A 52 9.07 23.91 7.75
CA SER A 52 8.99 25.30 7.31
C SER A 52 10.36 25.99 7.32
N ASN A 53 10.65 26.78 6.28
CA ASN A 53 11.88 27.57 6.12
C ASN A 53 13.19 26.75 6.18
N ARG A 54 13.09 25.44 5.89
CA ARG A 54 14.22 24.50 5.92
C ARG A 54 14.45 23.79 4.60
N GLY A 55 13.53 23.96 3.64
CA GLY A 55 13.65 23.35 2.32
C GLY A 55 14.85 23.89 1.51
N PRO A 56 15.11 23.33 0.33
CA PRO A 56 14.24 22.37 -0.36
C PRO A 56 14.24 20.97 0.28
N TRP A 57 13.07 20.37 0.32
CA TRP A 57 12.81 18.99 0.70
C TRP A 57 12.54 18.16 -0.54
N GLU A 58 13.04 16.93 -0.51
CA GLU A 58 12.78 15.91 -1.51
C GLU A 58 12.05 14.74 -0.85
N MET A 59 10.99 14.24 -1.49
CA MET A 59 10.29 13.04 -1.04
C MET A 59 11.02 11.83 -1.65
N THR A 60 11.81 11.17 -0.81
CA THR A 60 12.73 10.11 -1.26
C THR A 60 12.00 8.80 -1.56
N LEU A 61 11.10 8.39 -0.66
CA LEU A 61 10.31 7.17 -0.76
C LEU A 61 8.93 7.35 -0.13
N VAL A 62 7.99 6.52 -0.56
CA VAL A 62 6.65 6.40 0.00
C VAL A 62 6.27 4.93 0.14
N VAL A 63 5.81 4.55 1.32
CA VAL A 63 5.12 3.28 1.57
C VAL A 63 3.64 3.53 1.38
N HIS A 64 2.98 2.80 0.49
CA HIS A 64 1.55 2.96 0.20
C HIS A 64 0.85 1.60 0.08
N GLY A 65 -0.45 1.59 -0.19
CA GLY A 65 -1.28 0.38 -0.13
C GLY A 65 -1.93 0.12 1.23
N PHE A 66 -1.88 1.09 2.15
CA PHE A 66 -2.59 0.99 3.42
C PHE A 66 -4.11 0.91 3.17
N PRO A 67 -4.85 0.05 3.91
CA PRO A 67 -6.28 -0.13 3.69
C PRO A 67 -7.12 1.10 4.08
N ASN A 68 -6.58 1.98 4.93
CA ASN A 68 -7.22 3.22 5.34
C ASN A 68 -6.20 4.15 6.02
N SER A 69 -6.64 5.37 6.31
CA SER A 69 -5.86 6.39 7.02
C SER A 69 -5.40 5.93 8.41
N ILE A 70 -6.21 5.19 9.16
CA ILE A 70 -5.88 4.74 10.52
C ILE A 70 -4.67 3.80 10.50
N ALA A 71 -4.65 2.84 9.56
CA ALA A 71 -3.52 1.93 9.39
C ALA A 71 -2.23 2.68 9.03
N ALA A 72 -2.33 3.65 8.10
CA ALA A 72 -1.21 4.49 7.69
C ALA A 72 -0.69 5.39 8.84
N LEU A 73 -1.58 6.03 9.60
CA LEU A 73 -1.21 6.90 10.73
C LEU A 73 -0.57 6.11 11.88
N ARG A 74 -1.03 4.88 12.15
CA ARG A 74 -0.38 3.98 13.11
C ARG A 74 1.03 3.60 12.67
N PHE A 75 1.24 3.39 11.36
CA PHE A 75 2.55 3.15 10.79
C PHE A 75 3.44 4.40 10.91
N GLU A 76 2.96 5.56 10.47
CA GLU A 76 3.66 6.85 10.57
C GLU A 76 4.15 7.12 12.00
N TRP A 77 3.25 6.99 12.99
CA TRP A 77 3.59 7.23 14.38
C TRP A 77 4.70 6.30 14.88
N ALA A 78 4.63 5.01 14.56
CA ALA A 78 5.64 4.04 14.95
C ALA A 78 6.99 4.33 14.29
N TRP A 79 6.99 4.76 13.03
CA TRP A 79 8.21 5.12 12.31
C TRP A 79 8.84 6.41 12.84
N GLN A 80 8.02 7.38 13.25
CA GLN A 80 8.49 8.60 13.94
C GLN A 80 9.02 8.30 15.34
N ASN A 81 8.50 7.29 16.03
CA ASN A 81 8.76 7.01 17.44
C ASN A 81 9.17 5.54 17.69
N PRO A 82 10.24 5.01 17.06
CA PRO A 82 10.59 3.60 17.14
C PRO A 82 10.82 3.12 18.58
N GLY A 83 11.52 3.90 19.40
CA GLY A 83 11.79 3.54 20.80
C GLY A 83 10.56 3.54 21.72
N ARG A 84 9.46 4.19 21.32
CA ARG A 84 8.18 4.18 22.09
C ARG A 84 7.23 3.09 21.58
N SER A 85 7.42 2.62 20.36
CA SER A 85 6.58 1.60 19.77
C SER A 85 6.87 0.23 20.37
N ARG A 86 5.85 -0.38 21.00
CA ARG A 86 5.94 -1.76 21.52
C ARG A 86 6.36 -2.76 20.45
N ARG A 87 5.99 -2.52 19.19
CA ARG A 87 6.29 -3.38 18.04
C ARG A 87 7.75 -3.27 17.58
N LEU A 88 8.51 -2.28 18.05
CA LEU A 88 9.87 -1.97 17.60
C LEU A 88 10.89 -1.94 18.75
N ARG A 89 10.56 -2.53 19.91
CA ARG A 89 11.50 -2.65 21.05
C ARG A 89 12.79 -3.39 20.70
N HIS A 90 12.71 -4.32 19.75
CA HIS A 90 13.87 -5.08 19.25
C HIS A 90 14.75 -4.26 18.28
N VAL A 91 14.29 -3.09 17.82
CA VAL A 91 15.05 -2.24 16.90
C VAL A 91 15.99 -1.36 17.71
N PRO A 92 17.32 -1.48 17.52
CA PRO A 92 18.27 -0.65 18.26
C PRO A 92 18.06 0.83 18.00
N ALA A 93 18.27 1.63 19.05
CA ALA A 93 18.28 3.09 18.94
C ALA A 93 19.28 3.58 17.89
N LYS A 94 19.11 4.83 17.45
CA LYS A 94 20.04 5.46 16.50
C LYS A 94 21.44 5.53 17.11
N ARG A 95 22.45 5.07 16.39
CA ARG A 95 23.85 5.19 16.84
C ARG A 95 24.32 6.64 16.67
N ALA A 96 25.28 7.10 17.49
CA ALA A 96 25.75 8.49 17.45
C ALA A 96 26.19 8.94 16.03
N ARG A 97 27.01 8.11 15.37
CA ARG A 97 27.55 8.35 14.02
C ARG A 97 26.63 7.90 12.87
N GLU A 98 25.49 7.27 13.15
CA GLU A 98 24.56 6.80 12.11
C GLU A 98 23.87 7.99 11.44
N VAL A 99 23.83 8.01 10.11
CA VAL A 99 23.09 9.04 9.36
C VAL A 99 21.60 8.85 9.62
N ARG A 100 20.87 9.96 9.84
CA ARG A 100 19.44 9.90 10.19
C ARG A 100 18.61 9.18 9.13
N PHE A 101 18.92 9.39 7.86
CA PHE A 101 18.27 8.73 6.73
C PHE A 101 18.43 7.20 6.81
N GLU A 102 19.65 6.70 6.99
CA GLU A 102 19.94 5.26 7.12
C GLU A 102 19.24 4.66 8.35
N HIS A 103 19.20 5.38 9.47
CA HIS A 103 18.42 4.95 10.64
C HIS A 103 16.92 4.81 10.31
N CYS A 104 16.34 5.77 9.59
CA CYS A 104 14.94 5.69 9.18
C CYS A 104 14.68 4.48 8.28
N LEU A 105 15.59 4.14 7.36
CA LEU A 105 15.47 2.96 6.49
C LEU A 105 15.60 1.65 7.26
N ARG A 106 16.53 1.58 8.23
CA ARG A 106 16.66 0.43 9.12
C ARG A 106 15.39 0.18 9.93
N VAL A 107 14.78 1.25 10.46
CA VAL A 107 13.48 1.16 11.16
C VAL A 107 12.38 0.72 10.21
N LEU A 108 12.32 1.27 8.99
CA LEU A 108 11.36 0.86 7.96
C LEU A 108 11.46 -0.63 7.64
N SER A 109 12.68 -1.15 7.37
CA SER A 109 12.91 -2.58 7.12
C SER A 109 12.38 -3.46 8.25
N ALA A 110 12.58 -3.07 9.52
CA ALA A 110 12.02 -3.80 10.66
C ALA A 110 10.48 -3.72 10.70
N MET A 111 9.91 -2.56 10.40
CA MET A 111 8.46 -2.36 10.38
C MET A 111 7.75 -3.21 9.33
N LEU A 112 8.31 -3.35 8.12
CA LEU A 112 7.73 -4.17 7.05
C LEU A 112 7.59 -5.65 7.45
N ARG A 113 8.42 -6.13 8.40
CA ARG A 113 8.40 -7.51 8.91
C ARG A 113 7.68 -7.66 10.24
N ALA A 114 7.31 -6.57 10.89
CA ALA A 114 6.61 -6.59 12.16
C ALA A 114 5.09 -6.65 11.97
N ALA A 115 4.40 -7.41 12.83
CA ALA A 115 2.95 -7.30 12.92
C ALA A 115 2.56 -5.86 13.33
N PRO A 116 1.42 -5.31 12.86
CA PRO A 116 0.46 -5.95 11.98
C PRO A 116 0.80 -5.70 10.51
N TRP A 117 1.88 -4.95 10.24
CA TRP A 117 2.19 -4.40 8.93
C TRP A 117 2.66 -5.47 7.95
N ARG A 118 3.35 -6.52 8.43
CA ARG A 118 3.84 -7.66 7.62
C ARG A 118 2.79 -8.43 6.81
N ARG A 119 1.49 -8.19 7.05
CA ARG A 119 0.37 -8.83 6.34
C ARG A 119 -0.46 -7.82 5.54
N LEU A 120 -0.05 -6.56 5.51
CA LEU A 120 -0.71 -5.53 4.73
C LEU A 120 -0.16 -5.56 3.29
N PRO A 121 -0.98 -5.26 2.28
CA PRO A 121 -0.54 -5.22 0.88
C PRO A 121 0.23 -3.93 0.59
N LEU A 122 1.36 -3.74 1.26
CA LEU A 122 2.14 -2.52 1.18
C LEU A 122 3.09 -2.56 0.00
N THR A 123 3.23 -1.44 -0.69
CA THR A 123 4.26 -1.22 -1.70
C THR A 123 5.26 -0.21 -1.18
N VAL A 124 6.55 -0.51 -1.28
CA VAL A 124 7.64 0.43 -0.97
C VAL A 124 8.10 1.05 -2.29
N ARG A 125 7.82 2.33 -2.49
CA ARG A 125 8.15 3.04 -3.73
C ARG A 125 9.24 4.07 -3.50
N TRP A 126 10.36 3.92 -4.19
CA TRP A 126 11.39 4.96 -4.31
C TRP A 126 10.96 5.97 -5.37
N LEU A 127 10.69 7.21 -4.96
CA LEU A 127 10.26 8.25 -5.90
C LEU A 127 11.44 8.89 -6.63
N LEU A 128 12.63 8.81 -6.02
CA LEU A 128 13.86 9.44 -6.49
C LEU A 128 15.00 8.40 -6.46
N PRO A 129 15.45 7.88 -7.62
CA PRO A 129 16.41 6.77 -7.69
C PRO A 129 17.73 7.02 -6.95
N GLN A 130 18.21 8.26 -6.89
CA GLN A 130 19.46 8.63 -6.21
C GLN A 130 19.45 8.36 -4.70
N TYR A 131 18.27 8.23 -4.10
CA TYR A 131 18.12 7.90 -2.68
C TYR A 131 17.98 6.42 -2.39
N ARG A 132 17.83 5.59 -3.43
CA ARG A 132 17.66 4.16 -3.26
C ARG A 132 18.80 3.60 -2.43
N ARG A 133 18.43 2.77 -1.48
CA ARG A 133 19.35 1.92 -0.72
C ARG A 133 18.84 0.49 -0.81
N PRO A 134 19.74 -0.50 -0.90
CA PRO A 134 19.34 -1.87 -0.69
C PRO A 134 18.76 -2.02 0.72
N LEU A 135 17.68 -2.77 0.85
CA LEU A 135 17.24 -3.25 2.17
C LEU A 135 18.12 -4.44 2.58
N PRO A 136 18.28 -4.72 3.89
CA PRO A 136 19.12 -5.82 4.36
C PRO A 136 18.75 -7.15 3.71
N GLU A 137 19.72 -7.80 3.07
CA GLU A 137 19.53 -9.07 2.36
C GLU A 137 19.20 -10.22 3.32
N GLU A 138 19.70 -10.15 4.56
CA GLU A 138 19.43 -11.16 5.58
C GLU A 138 17.98 -11.07 6.11
N ALA A 139 17.28 -9.98 5.79
CA ALA A 139 15.93 -9.73 6.27
C ALA A 139 15.11 -8.91 5.25
N PRO A 140 14.81 -9.50 4.08
CA PRO A 140 14.07 -8.81 3.03
C PRO A 140 12.62 -8.55 3.46
N PRO A 141 11.92 -7.57 2.86
CA PRO A 141 10.48 -7.44 3.02
C PRO A 141 9.75 -8.71 2.58
N PRO A 142 8.52 -8.94 3.09
CA PRO A 142 7.67 -10.01 2.58
C PRO A 142 7.50 -9.95 1.06
N THR A 143 7.39 -11.10 0.41
CA THR A 143 7.29 -11.25 -1.05
C THR A 143 6.12 -10.49 -1.68
N HIS A 144 4.97 -10.47 -1.00
CA HIS A 144 3.79 -9.70 -1.41
C HIS A 144 3.94 -8.17 -1.27
N MET A 145 5.07 -7.67 -0.76
CA MET A 145 5.36 -6.24 -0.65
C MET A 145 6.39 -5.81 -1.70
N PRO A 146 5.96 -5.38 -2.89
CA PRO A 146 6.90 -5.04 -3.95
C PRO A 146 7.71 -3.78 -3.61
N LEU A 147 8.99 -3.81 -4.01
CA LEU A 147 9.86 -2.64 -4.04
C LEU A 147 9.87 -2.10 -5.47
N VAL A 148 9.37 -0.89 -5.66
CA VAL A 148 9.23 -0.27 -6.98
C VAL A 148 9.88 1.10 -7.03
N GLU A 149 10.11 1.60 -8.23
CA GLU A 149 10.70 2.92 -8.47
C GLU A 149 9.76 3.81 -9.29
N GLY A 150 10.03 5.12 -9.26
CA GLY A 150 9.36 6.09 -10.13
C GLY A 150 8.20 6.83 -9.46
N ALA A 151 7.74 7.86 -10.16
CA ALA A 151 6.71 8.76 -9.66
C ALA A 151 5.33 8.09 -9.60
N VAL A 152 4.50 8.54 -8.65
CA VAL A 152 3.13 8.03 -8.45
C VAL A 152 2.09 9.12 -8.68
N ARG A 153 0.97 8.76 -9.31
CA ARG A 153 -0.21 9.60 -9.49
C ARG A 153 -1.36 9.03 -8.65
N PRO A 154 -1.75 9.67 -7.53
CA PRO A 154 -2.89 9.21 -6.75
C PRO A 154 -4.20 9.48 -7.52
N ARG A 155 -5.07 8.47 -7.62
CA ARG A 155 -6.45 8.61 -8.10
C ARG A 155 -7.43 8.37 -6.96
N ARG A 156 -8.39 9.27 -6.79
CA ARG A 156 -9.49 9.04 -5.84
C ARG A 156 -10.53 8.16 -6.50
N VAL A 157 -10.93 7.12 -5.78
CA VAL A 157 -12.05 6.26 -6.15
C VAL A 157 -13.22 6.61 -5.23
N GLN A 158 -14.42 6.74 -5.79
CA GLN A 158 -15.61 6.87 -4.97
C GLN A 158 -15.96 5.49 -4.41
N PRO A 159 -16.22 5.35 -3.10
CA PRO A 159 -16.71 4.09 -2.57
C PRO A 159 -17.98 3.68 -3.31
N ARG A 160 -18.10 2.41 -3.70
CA ARG A 160 -19.40 1.88 -4.14
C ARG A 160 -20.40 2.15 -3.00
N GLY A 161 -21.36 3.03 -3.27
CA GLY A 161 -22.42 3.36 -2.30
C GLY A 161 -23.24 2.11 -1.96
N PRO A 162 -24.07 2.15 -0.90
CA PRO A 162 -25.05 1.10 -0.70
C PRO A 162 -25.87 0.93 -1.99
N ALA A 163 -26.01 -0.31 -2.46
CA ALA A 163 -26.85 -0.63 -3.60
C ALA A 163 -28.22 0.01 -3.35
N LYS A 164 -28.72 0.82 -4.30
CA LYS A 164 -30.09 1.32 -4.22
C LYS A 164 -31.02 0.10 -4.27
N ASP A 165 -32.01 0.05 -3.39
CA ASP A 165 -33.00 -1.02 -3.22
C ASP A 165 -33.83 -1.30 -4.49
N GLY A 166 -33.19 -1.87 -5.50
CA GLY A 166 -33.82 -2.46 -6.67
C GLY A 166 -33.32 -3.89 -6.76
N GLY A 167 -34.15 -4.84 -6.30
CA GLY A 167 -33.97 -6.29 -6.35
C GLY A 167 -32.53 -6.75 -6.60
N GLU A 168 -31.73 -6.84 -5.52
CA GLU A 168 -30.33 -7.17 -5.62
C GLU A 168 -30.16 -8.57 -6.25
N LEU A 169 -29.68 -8.61 -7.50
CA LEU A 169 -29.42 -9.84 -8.23
C LEU A 169 -28.38 -10.66 -7.45
N THR A 170 -28.82 -11.73 -6.80
CA THR A 170 -27.94 -12.69 -6.13
C THR A 170 -27.35 -13.65 -7.15
N VAL A 171 -26.12 -14.11 -6.88
CA VAL A 171 -25.40 -15.06 -7.71
C VAL A 171 -24.88 -16.21 -6.86
N PRO A 172 -24.83 -17.45 -7.36
CA PRO A 172 -24.37 -18.59 -6.56
C PRO A 172 -22.86 -18.48 -6.29
N CYS A 173 -22.47 -18.79 -5.05
CA CYS A 173 -21.08 -18.89 -4.62
C CYS A 173 -20.44 -20.15 -5.19
N SER A 174 -19.33 -20.01 -5.91
CA SER A 174 -18.56 -21.14 -6.46
C SER A 174 -17.97 -22.07 -5.39
N LEU A 175 -17.98 -21.69 -4.11
CA LEU A 175 -17.36 -22.46 -3.02
C LEU A 175 -18.36 -23.18 -2.11
N CYS A 176 -19.48 -22.54 -1.77
CA CYS A 176 -20.49 -23.12 -0.87
C CYS A 176 -21.85 -23.38 -1.54
N GLY A 177 -22.04 -22.93 -2.79
CA GLY A 177 -23.31 -23.02 -3.52
C GLY A 177 -24.41 -22.04 -3.06
N GLY A 178 -24.25 -21.37 -1.92
CA GLY A 178 -25.21 -20.40 -1.41
C GLY A 178 -25.23 -19.07 -2.19
N GLU A 179 -26.29 -18.28 -1.99
CA GLU A 179 -26.46 -16.99 -2.67
C GLU A 179 -25.53 -15.90 -2.12
N VAL A 180 -24.87 -15.18 -3.03
CA VAL A 180 -23.94 -14.07 -2.73
C VAL A 180 -24.60 -12.74 -3.08
N THR A 181 -24.69 -11.84 -2.11
CA THR A 181 -25.12 -10.44 -2.34
C THR A 181 -23.96 -9.59 -2.88
N ALA A 182 -24.23 -8.42 -3.47
CA ALA A 182 -23.17 -7.58 -4.03
C ALA A 182 -22.17 -7.11 -2.96
N GLN A 183 -22.60 -6.92 -1.71
CA GLN A 183 -21.71 -6.53 -0.61
C GLN A 183 -20.80 -7.68 -0.17
N GLN A 184 -21.23 -8.94 -0.30
CA GLN A 184 -20.42 -10.11 0.07
C GLN A 184 -19.58 -10.64 -1.09
N ARG A 185 -19.85 -10.19 -2.33
CA ARG A 185 -19.24 -10.69 -3.55
C ARG A 185 -17.76 -10.33 -3.66
N VAL A 186 -16.96 -11.33 -4.03
CA VAL A 186 -15.60 -11.17 -4.56
C VAL A 186 -15.43 -11.97 -5.84
N GLN A 187 -14.57 -11.48 -6.72
CA GLN A 187 -14.27 -12.08 -8.02
C GLN A 187 -12.76 -12.10 -8.24
N CYS A 188 -12.29 -13.10 -8.98
CA CYS A 188 -10.89 -13.19 -9.38
C CYS A 188 -10.49 -11.99 -10.25
N LEU A 189 -9.28 -11.47 -10.10
CA LEU A 189 -8.79 -10.31 -10.87
C LEU A 189 -8.64 -10.60 -12.36
N LEU A 190 -8.50 -11.87 -12.75
CA LEU A 190 -8.48 -12.26 -14.16
C LEU A 190 -9.91 -12.19 -14.74
N PRO A 191 -10.19 -11.31 -15.72
CA PRO A 191 -11.57 -11.11 -16.22
C PRO A 191 -12.21 -12.36 -16.82
N SER A 192 -11.42 -13.27 -17.37
CA SER A 192 -11.89 -14.54 -17.94
C SER A 192 -12.18 -15.62 -16.89
N CYS A 193 -11.84 -15.40 -15.61
CA CYS A 193 -12.02 -16.38 -14.56
C CYS A 193 -13.48 -16.40 -14.05
N PRO A 194 -14.14 -17.57 -13.97
CA PRO A 194 -15.53 -17.66 -13.56
C PRO A 194 -15.74 -17.55 -12.04
N LEU A 195 -14.69 -17.35 -11.25
CA LEU A 195 -14.80 -17.34 -9.79
C LEU A 195 -15.70 -16.18 -9.31
N VAL A 196 -16.80 -16.56 -8.65
CA VAL A 196 -17.64 -15.66 -7.86
C VAL A 196 -17.88 -16.31 -6.51
N ALA A 197 -17.48 -15.67 -5.41
CA ALA A 197 -17.62 -16.26 -4.09
C ALA A 197 -18.01 -15.22 -3.04
N HIS A 198 -18.52 -15.69 -1.89
CA HIS A 198 -18.54 -14.87 -0.68
C HIS A 198 -17.10 -14.55 -0.27
N LEU A 199 -16.89 -13.32 0.20
CA LEU A 199 -15.62 -12.88 0.80
C LEU A 199 -15.16 -13.83 1.90
N ALA A 200 -16.08 -14.26 2.77
CA ALA A 200 -15.78 -15.16 3.87
C ALA A 200 -15.39 -16.57 3.38
N CYS A 201 -16.07 -17.11 2.37
CA CYS A 201 -15.74 -18.43 1.80
C CYS A 201 -14.36 -18.43 1.15
N LEU A 202 -14.05 -17.41 0.35
CA LEU A 202 -12.73 -17.31 -0.26
C LEU A 202 -11.63 -17.08 0.79
N ALA A 203 -11.90 -16.25 1.81
CA ALA A 203 -10.96 -16.08 2.91
C ALA A 203 -10.67 -17.41 3.63
N ALA A 204 -11.71 -18.15 3.99
CA ALA A 204 -11.60 -19.44 4.67
C ALA A 204 -10.83 -20.47 3.84
N GLU A 205 -11.04 -20.47 2.51
CA GLU A 205 -10.30 -21.35 1.61
C GLU A 205 -8.80 -21.00 1.59
N LEU A 206 -8.47 -19.73 1.44
CA LEU A 206 -7.08 -19.28 1.32
C LEU A 206 -6.28 -19.35 2.63
N VAL A 207 -6.95 -19.38 3.79
CA VAL A 207 -6.29 -19.58 5.09
C VAL A 207 -6.37 -21.02 5.60
N ARG A 208 -7.00 -21.93 4.85
CA ARG A 208 -7.16 -23.33 5.24
C ARG A 208 -5.80 -23.94 5.57
N GLY A 209 -5.68 -24.51 6.77
CA GLY A 209 -4.41 -25.10 7.24
C GLY A 209 -3.40 -24.08 7.81
N THR A 210 -3.80 -22.82 8.03
CA THR A 210 -2.98 -21.79 8.66
C THR A 210 -3.66 -21.23 9.92
N ASP A 211 -2.88 -20.70 10.86
CA ASP A 211 -3.41 -20.01 12.06
C ASP A 211 -3.85 -18.55 11.78
N SER A 212 -4.00 -18.17 10.51
CA SER A 212 -4.28 -16.80 10.11
C SER A 212 -5.76 -16.56 9.90
N LEU A 213 -6.29 -15.47 10.45
CA LEU A 213 -7.70 -15.09 10.23
C LEU A 213 -7.96 -14.45 8.85
N LEU A 214 -6.94 -13.84 8.25
CA LEU A 214 -7.05 -13.13 6.98
C LEU A 214 -5.96 -13.62 6.03
N PRO A 215 -6.27 -13.96 4.77
CA PRO A 215 -5.25 -14.29 3.79
C PRO A 215 -4.33 -13.10 3.50
N VAL A 216 -3.12 -13.41 3.03
CA VAL A 216 -2.21 -12.42 2.44
C VAL A 216 -2.20 -12.61 0.93
N GLU A 217 -2.00 -13.85 0.51
CA GLU A 217 -2.01 -14.30 -0.87
C GLU A 217 -2.48 -15.77 -0.93
N GLY A 218 -2.80 -16.24 -2.13
CA GLY A 218 -3.06 -17.66 -2.38
C GLY A 218 -3.66 -17.90 -3.78
N PRO A 219 -3.71 -19.17 -4.22
CA PRO A 219 -4.18 -19.49 -5.56
C PRO A 219 -5.70 -19.33 -5.67
N CYS A 220 -6.15 -18.80 -6.81
CA CYS A 220 -7.56 -18.78 -7.17
C CYS A 220 -8.11 -20.24 -7.25
N PRO A 221 -9.18 -20.60 -6.52
CA PRO A 221 -9.71 -21.97 -6.59
C PRO A 221 -10.20 -22.39 -7.99
N ALA A 222 -10.55 -21.43 -8.87
CA ALA A 222 -11.04 -21.70 -10.20
C ALA A 222 -9.94 -21.72 -11.29
N CYS A 223 -9.07 -20.71 -11.32
CA CYS A 223 -8.06 -20.55 -12.38
C CYS A 223 -6.61 -20.74 -11.91
N GLN A 224 -6.38 -21.02 -10.62
CA GLN A 224 -5.07 -21.23 -9.99
C GLN A 224 -4.08 -20.06 -10.06
N THR A 225 -4.44 -18.94 -10.70
CA THR A 225 -3.65 -17.70 -10.68
C THR A 225 -3.42 -17.23 -9.24
N SER A 226 -2.20 -16.78 -8.95
CA SER A 226 -1.87 -16.21 -7.65
C SER A 226 -2.65 -14.92 -7.40
N LEU A 227 -3.37 -14.85 -6.28
CA LEU A 227 -4.15 -13.70 -5.87
C LEU A 227 -3.54 -13.07 -4.63
N LEU A 228 -3.35 -11.75 -4.65
CA LEU A 228 -3.11 -10.98 -3.45
C LEU A 228 -4.44 -10.59 -2.81
N TRP A 229 -4.62 -10.92 -1.54
CA TRP A 229 -5.85 -10.61 -0.81
C TRP A 229 -6.14 -9.11 -0.80
N GLY A 230 -5.09 -8.30 -0.67
CA GLY A 230 -5.19 -6.85 -0.74
C GLY A 230 -5.83 -6.34 -2.01
N ASP A 231 -5.51 -6.93 -3.16
CA ASP A 231 -6.04 -6.50 -4.45
C ASP A 231 -7.50 -6.91 -4.65
N LEU A 232 -7.90 -8.08 -4.14
CA LEU A 232 -9.31 -8.49 -4.11
C LEU A 232 -10.16 -7.51 -3.29
N ILE A 233 -9.67 -7.11 -2.11
CA ILE A 233 -10.34 -6.11 -1.26
C ILE A 233 -10.40 -4.75 -1.95
N ARG A 234 -9.30 -4.33 -2.60
CA ARG A 234 -9.28 -3.09 -3.38
C ARG A 234 -10.31 -3.12 -4.49
N ARG A 235 -10.40 -4.21 -5.26
CA ARG A 235 -11.41 -4.38 -6.31
C ARG A 235 -12.82 -4.26 -5.76
N ARG A 236 -13.11 -4.99 -4.68
CA ARG A 236 -14.42 -4.93 -4.00
C ARG A 236 -14.77 -3.49 -3.57
N ASN A 237 -13.79 -2.70 -3.17
CA ASN A 237 -13.97 -1.31 -2.75
C ASN A 237 -14.01 -0.31 -3.93
N GLY A 238 -14.11 -0.78 -5.18
CA GLY A 238 -14.26 0.04 -6.38
C GLY A 238 -12.94 0.40 -7.09
N CYS A 239 -11.80 -0.14 -6.65
CA CYS A 239 -10.59 -0.05 -7.46
C CYS A 239 -10.68 -1.03 -8.65
N TYR A 240 -9.85 -0.83 -9.66
CA TYR A 240 -9.73 -1.72 -10.80
C TYR A 240 -11.01 -1.87 -11.65
N GLU A 241 -11.91 -0.89 -11.67
CA GLU A 241 -13.14 -0.94 -12.47
C GLU A 241 -12.88 -1.08 -13.99
N TYR A 242 -11.71 -0.68 -14.48
CA TYR A 242 -11.34 -0.94 -15.89
C TYR A 242 -11.26 -2.44 -16.24
N LEU A 243 -11.11 -3.32 -15.24
CA LEU A 243 -11.17 -4.77 -15.43
C LEU A 243 -12.59 -5.27 -15.69
N ASP A 244 -13.62 -4.46 -15.39
CA ASP A 244 -15.03 -4.82 -15.57
C ASP A 244 -15.51 -4.53 -17.01
N GLY A 245 -14.65 -4.03 -17.92
CA GLY A 245 -14.93 -3.90 -19.35
C GLY A 245 -15.77 -2.69 -19.78
N GLU A 246 -16.21 -1.85 -18.85
CA GLU A 246 -16.99 -0.63 -19.15
C GLU A 246 -16.29 0.64 -18.62
N GLY A 247 -15.60 1.35 -19.51
CA GLY A 247 -15.10 2.71 -19.24
C GLY A 247 -13.63 2.94 -19.60
N ALA A 248 -13.41 3.81 -20.58
CA ALA A 248 -12.13 4.34 -21.09
C ALA A 248 -10.88 3.97 -20.26
N GLY A 249 -10.13 2.99 -20.77
CA GLY A 249 -8.82 2.65 -20.22
C GLY A 249 -7.87 3.85 -20.22
N PRO A 250 -6.94 3.95 -19.26
CA PRO A 250 -5.83 4.88 -19.39
C PRO A 250 -4.99 4.43 -20.60
N ALA A 251 -4.79 5.36 -21.53
CA ALA A 251 -3.92 5.17 -22.68
C ALA A 251 -2.49 4.83 -22.20
N GLY A 252 -2.00 3.65 -22.60
CA GLY A 252 -0.58 3.29 -22.63
C GLY A 252 0.05 2.99 -21.28
N GLY A 253 0.27 1.71 -21.01
CA GLY A 253 1.14 1.23 -19.95
C GLY A 253 0.89 -0.25 -19.69
N ASP A 254 1.94 -1.06 -19.82
CA ASP A 254 1.92 -2.51 -19.75
C ASP A 254 1.06 -3.04 -18.58
N HIS A 255 0.22 -4.01 -18.91
CA HIS A 255 -0.80 -4.56 -18.05
C HIS A 255 -0.11 -5.29 -16.88
N TRP A 256 -0.20 -4.76 -15.67
CA TRP A 256 0.45 -5.34 -14.49
C TRP A 256 0.05 -6.81 -14.22
N ALA A 257 -1.09 -7.27 -14.73
CA ALA A 257 -1.51 -8.67 -14.63
C ALA A 257 -0.68 -9.61 -15.52
N ASP A 258 0.01 -9.10 -16.55
CA ASP A 258 0.95 -9.89 -17.35
C ASP A 258 2.30 -10.09 -16.61
N CYS A 259 2.60 -9.25 -15.61
CA CYS A 259 3.75 -9.46 -14.73
C CYS A 259 3.52 -10.57 -13.69
N LEU A 260 2.28 -11.05 -13.51
CA LEU A 260 1.96 -12.16 -12.60
C LEU A 260 1.98 -13.53 -13.28
N SER A 261 2.15 -13.59 -14.60
CA SER A 261 2.27 -14.84 -15.38
C SER A 261 3.71 -15.20 -15.75
N GLN A 262 4.71 -14.39 -15.34
CA GLN A 262 6.13 -14.58 -15.65
C GLN A 262 7.04 -14.57 -14.40
N ALA A 263 6.57 -15.11 -13.28
CA ALA A 263 7.39 -15.37 -12.10
C ALA A 263 7.30 -16.85 -11.68
#